data_AF-A0A316NB20-F1
#
_entry.id   AF-A0A316NB20-F1
#
_cell.length_a   1.000
_cell.length_b   1.000
_cell.length_c   1.000
_cell.angle_alpha   90.00
_cell.angle_beta   90.00
_cell.angle_gamma   90.00
#
_symmetry.space_group_name_H-M   'P 1'
#
loop_
_entity.id
_entity.type
_entity.pdbx_description
1 polymer ?
#
loop_
_entity_poly.entity_id
_entity_poly.type
_entity_poly.pdbx_seq_one_letter_code
_entity_poly.pdbx_strand_id
1 'polypeptide(L)'
;MEELENEFRLLIGAYYGVQMMDGYDLKVYVLKDIQEEQKKFLREHPLPNFDIERESQIIQNGKLASKLQDALIVLNRIDASRELIHMIRTRLKEETKKDK
;
A
#
# COMPACT_ATOMS: atom_id res chain seq x y z
N MET A 1 -18.17 9.02 3.53
CA MET A 1 -17.99 8.40 2.19
C MET A 1 -16.57 8.65 1.72
N GLU A 2 -16.14 9.91 1.63
CA GLU A 2 -14.74 10.29 1.30
C GLU A 2 -13.68 9.64 2.19
N GLU A 3 -13.92 9.50 3.50
CA GLU A 3 -13.00 8.83 4.43
C GLU A 3 -12.77 7.35 4.08
N LEU A 4 -13.83 6.62 3.69
CA LEU A 4 -13.74 5.20 3.32
C LEU A 4 -13.03 5.02 1.98
N GLU A 5 -13.26 5.92 1.03
CA GLU A 5 -12.53 5.93 -0.24
C GLU A 5 -11.04 6.20 -0.03
N ASN A 6 -10.70 7.16 0.85
CA ASN A 6 -9.31 7.45 1.20
C ASN A 6 -8.64 6.28 1.94
N GLU A 7 -9.36 5.57 2.79
CA GLU A 7 -8.86 4.35 3.42
C GLU A 7 -8.62 3.23 2.39
N PHE A 8 -9.51 3.08 1.41
CA PHE A 8 -9.31 2.11 0.35
C PHE A 8 -8.14 2.48 -0.58
N ARG A 9 -7.98 3.78 -0.91
CA ARG A 9 -6.78 4.29 -1.62
C ARG A 9 -5.50 3.97 -0.86
N LEU A 10 -5.50 4.07 0.47
CA LEU A 10 -4.36 3.71 1.31
C LEU A 10 -4.03 2.21 1.22
N LEU A 11 -5.05 1.33 1.17
CA LEU A 11 -4.84 -0.11 0.93
C LEU A 11 -4.27 -0.40 -0.46
N ILE A 12 -4.71 0.32 -1.50
CA ILE A 12 -4.16 0.22 -2.87
C ILE A 12 -2.69 0.69 -2.88
N GLY A 13 -2.41 1.84 -2.27
CA GLY A 13 -1.06 2.41 -2.15
C GLY A 13 -0.10 1.47 -1.46
N ALA A 14 -0.55 0.83 -0.38
CA ALA A 14 0.24 -0.17 0.34
C ALA A 14 0.59 -1.38 -0.53
N TYR A 15 -0.36 -1.90 -1.30
CA TYR A 15 -0.12 -3.00 -2.22
C TYR A 15 1.00 -2.65 -3.21
N TYR A 16 0.89 -1.52 -3.89
CA TYR A 16 1.92 -1.10 -4.85
C TYR A 16 3.24 -0.71 -4.17
N GLY A 17 3.22 -0.20 -2.94
CA GLY A 17 4.43 0.10 -2.17
C GLY A 17 5.22 -1.17 -1.84
N VAL A 18 4.52 -2.20 -1.34
CA VAL A 18 5.12 -3.52 -1.07
C VAL A 18 5.56 -4.18 -2.37
N GLN A 19 4.80 -4.04 -3.47
CA GLN A 19 5.14 -4.60 -4.78
C GLN A 19 6.54 -4.18 -5.26
N MET A 20 6.99 -2.97 -4.90
CA MET A 20 8.30 -2.42 -5.30
C MET A 20 9.48 -2.89 -4.41
N MET A 21 9.23 -3.77 -3.44
CA MET A 21 10.26 -4.34 -2.56
C MET A 21 10.84 -5.64 -3.15
N ASP A 22 11.58 -5.53 -4.26
CA ASP A 22 12.11 -6.70 -4.99
C ASP A 22 13.11 -7.56 -4.20
N GLY A 23 13.78 -6.99 -3.20
CA GLY A 23 14.72 -7.72 -2.33
C GLY A 23 14.08 -8.47 -1.16
N TYR A 24 12.75 -8.58 -1.09
CA TYR A 24 12.06 -9.26 0.00
C TYR A 24 11.35 -10.52 -0.50
N ASP A 25 11.92 -11.69 -0.20
CA ASP A 25 11.45 -12.99 -0.74
C ASP A 25 10.00 -13.32 -0.36
N LEU A 26 9.57 -12.91 0.83
CA LEU A 26 8.21 -13.17 1.34
C LEU A 26 7.19 -12.13 0.88
N LYS A 27 7.55 -11.20 -0.03
CA LYS A 27 6.69 -10.15 -0.56
C LYS A 27 5.35 -10.69 -1.06
N VAL A 28 5.36 -11.84 -1.74
CA VAL A 28 4.14 -12.41 -2.34
C VAL A 28 3.07 -12.76 -1.30
N TYR A 29 3.48 -13.14 -0.09
CA TYR A 29 2.55 -13.47 1.00
C TYR A 29 1.94 -12.18 1.56
N VAL A 30 2.76 -11.16 1.80
CA VAL A 30 2.29 -9.86 2.27
C VAL A 30 1.34 -9.19 1.27
N LEU A 31 1.62 -9.30 -0.03
CA LEU A 31 0.71 -8.82 -1.07
C LEU A 31 -0.65 -9.52 -1.03
N LYS A 32 -0.67 -10.83 -0.75
CA LYS A 32 -1.93 -11.59 -0.57
C LYS A 32 -2.68 -11.11 0.67
N ASP A 33 -1.99 -10.88 1.79
CA ASP A 33 -2.62 -10.38 3.01
C ASP A 33 -3.28 -9.01 2.77
N ILE A 34 -2.58 -8.11 2.07
CA ILE A 34 -3.13 -6.79 1.69
C ILE A 34 -4.35 -6.95 0.76
N GLN A 35 -4.30 -7.87 -0.21
CA GLN A 35 -5.44 -8.13 -1.10
C GLN A 35 -6.64 -8.69 -0.34
N GLU A 36 -6.44 -9.55 0.66
CA GLU A 36 -7.53 -10.04 1.49
C GLU A 36 -8.13 -8.94 2.37
N GLU A 37 -7.31 -8.03 2.90
CA GLU A 37 -7.80 -6.83 3.59
C GLU A 37 -8.59 -5.90 2.66
N GLN A 38 -8.14 -5.68 1.41
CA GLN A 38 -8.91 -4.93 0.41
C GLN A 38 -10.27 -5.57 0.14
N LYS A 39 -10.31 -6.90 -0.08
CA LYS A 39 -11.56 -7.63 -0.31
C LYS A 39 -12.48 -7.55 0.91
N LYS A 40 -11.93 -7.69 2.12
CA LYS A 40 -12.69 -7.57 3.36
C LYS A 40 -13.28 -6.17 3.51
N PHE A 41 -12.47 -5.14 3.28
CA PHE A 41 -12.90 -3.75 3.31
C PHE A 41 -14.08 -3.50 2.38
N LEU A 42 -14.01 -3.94 1.12
CA LEU A 42 -15.10 -3.75 0.16
C LEU A 42 -16.38 -4.53 0.50
N ARG A 43 -16.27 -5.66 1.20
CA ARG A 43 -17.44 -6.41 1.70
C ARG A 43 -18.13 -5.68 2.85
N GLU A 44 -17.36 -5.12 3.77
CA GLU A 44 -17.86 -4.40 4.95
C GLU A 44 -18.32 -2.97 4.61
N HIS A 45 -17.68 -2.36 3.60
CA HIS A 45 -17.88 -0.98 3.18
C HIS A 45 -17.99 -0.90 1.65
N PRO A 46 -19.16 -1.23 1.07
CA PRO A 46 -19.36 -1.12 -0.37
C PRO A 46 -19.13 0.32 -0.86
N LEU A 47 -18.34 0.45 -1.92
CA LEU A 47 -18.01 1.75 -2.55
C LEU A 47 -18.58 1.81 -3.98
N PRO A 48 -19.92 1.94 -4.16
CA PRO A 48 -20.57 1.78 -5.47
C PRO A 48 -20.17 2.81 -6.53
N ASN A 49 -19.67 3.98 -6.12
CA ASN A 49 -19.24 5.07 -7.01
C ASN A 49 -17.71 5.20 -7.11
N PHE A 50 -16.97 4.30 -6.47
CA PHE A 50 -15.50 4.35 -6.46
C PHE A 50 -14.94 3.54 -7.62
N ASP A 51 -14.26 4.22 -8.54
CA ASP A 51 -13.61 3.60 -9.70
C ASP A 51 -12.26 2.99 -9.28
N ILE A 52 -12.30 1.73 -8.83
CA ILE A 52 -11.13 1.01 -8.32
C ILE A 52 -10.02 0.95 -9.36
N GLU A 53 -10.35 0.72 -10.62
CA GLU A 53 -9.36 0.57 -11.69
C GLU A 53 -8.64 1.90 -11.94
N ARG A 54 -9.40 2.99 -12.10
CA ARG A 54 -8.83 4.33 -12.28
C ARG A 54 -7.96 4.74 -11.11
N GLU A 55 -8.43 4.56 -9.88
CA GLU A 55 -7.70 4.92 -8.66
C GLU A 55 -6.42 4.09 -8.51
N SER A 56 -6.49 2.79 -8.84
CA SER A 56 -5.31 1.92 -8.88
C SER A 56 -4.26 2.42 -9.87
N GLN A 57 -4.67 2.82 -11.08
CA GLN A 57 -3.76 3.38 -12.08
C GLN A 57 -3.13 4.71 -11.61
N ILE A 58 -3.91 5.61 -11.00
CA ILE A 58 -3.42 6.88 -10.46
C ILE A 58 -2.34 6.62 -9.40
N ILE A 59 -2.61 5.73 -8.45
CA ILE A 59 -1.71 5.40 -7.35
C ILE A 59 -0.46 4.66 -7.85
N GLN A 60 -0.64 3.70 -8.75
CA GLN A 60 0.46 2.95 -9.36
C GLN A 60 1.43 3.89 -10.08
N ASN A 61 0.92 4.85 -10.84
CA ASN A 61 1.72 5.83 -11.58
C ASN A 61 2.22 7.00 -10.73
N GLY A 62 1.71 7.15 -9.50
CA GLY A 62 2.13 8.18 -8.55
C GLY A 62 3.55 7.99 -8.01
N LYS A 63 3.95 8.87 -7.09
CA LYS A 63 5.29 8.82 -6.47
C LYS A 63 5.52 7.53 -5.69
N LEU A 64 6.71 6.96 -5.81
CA LEU A 64 7.11 5.78 -5.01
C LEU A 64 7.08 6.09 -3.51
N ALA A 65 7.56 7.27 -3.10
CA ALA A 65 7.56 7.68 -1.70
C ALA A 65 6.16 7.62 -1.06
N SER A 66 5.12 8.06 -1.77
CA SER A 66 3.73 7.99 -1.28
C SER A 66 3.28 6.54 -1.06
N LYS A 67 3.50 5.66 -2.05
CA LYS A 67 3.17 4.23 -1.93
C LYS A 67 3.91 3.55 -0.77
N LEU A 68 5.18 3.89 -0.55
CA LEU A 68 5.96 3.35 0.56
C LEU A 68 5.46 3.86 1.92
N GLN A 69 4.97 5.10 2.01
CA GLN A 69 4.32 5.61 3.21
C GLN A 69 3.02 4.87 3.50
N ASP A 70 2.19 4.67 2.47
CA ASP A 70 0.94 3.90 2.58
C ASP A 70 1.22 2.46 3.04
N ALA A 71 2.24 1.83 2.46
CA ALA A 71 2.70 0.51 2.86
C ALA A 71 3.09 0.47 4.34
N LEU A 72 3.83 1.45 4.85
CA LEU A 72 4.15 1.50 6.27
C LEU A 72 2.90 1.57 7.14
N ILE A 73 1.90 2.36 6.75
CA ILE A 73 0.67 2.49 7.54
C ILE A 73 -0.06 1.14 7.60
N VAL A 74 -0.26 0.48 6.46
CA VAL A 74 -1.01 -0.80 6.39
C VAL A 74 -0.24 -1.94 7.04
N LEU A 75 1.08 -2.03 6.83
CA LEU A 75 1.89 -3.12 7.41
C LEU A 75 1.90 -3.10 8.94
N ASN A 76 1.80 -1.92 9.57
CA ASN A 76 1.65 -1.82 11.01
C ASN A 76 0.25 -2.26 11.50
N ARG A 77 -0.78 -2.21 10.64
CA ARG A 77 -2.14 -2.68 10.97
C ARG A 77 -2.27 -4.20 10.92
N ILE A 78 -1.56 -4.84 10.00
CA ILE A 78 -1.61 -6.30 9.78
C ILE A 78 -0.49 -7.08 10.49
N ASP A 79 0.23 -6.42 11.41
CA ASP A 79 1.38 -6.99 12.16
C ASP A 79 2.42 -7.68 11.27
N ALA A 80 2.78 -7.04 10.15
CA ALA A 80 3.75 -7.59 9.21
C ALA A 80 5.17 -7.65 9.80
N SER A 81 6.05 -8.40 9.14
CA SER A 81 7.42 -8.60 9.62
C SER A 81 8.17 -7.27 9.84
N ARG A 82 8.85 -7.17 10.99
CA ARG A 82 9.66 -6.00 11.33
C ARG A 82 10.77 -5.74 10.31
N GLU A 83 11.26 -6.81 9.68
CA GLU A 83 12.25 -6.74 8.60
C GLU A 83 11.69 -5.97 7.40
N LEU A 84 10.52 -6.34 6.89
CA LEU A 84 9.89 -5.63 5.77
C LEU A 84 9.62 -4.16 6.13
N ILE A 85 9.11 -3.89 7.32
CA ILE A 85 8.89 -2.53 7.81
C ILE A 85 10.20 -1.73 7.82
N HIS A 86 11.31 -2.35 8.24
CA HIS A 86 12.62 -1.72 8.22
C HIS A 86 13.10 -1.45 6.78
N MET A 87 13.00 -2.43 5.89
CA MET A 87 13.37 -2.29 4.48
C MET A 87 12.62 -1.15 3.79
N ILE A 88 11.31 -1.06 3.99
CA ILE A 88 10.48 0.01 3.43
C ILE A 88 10.87 1.37 4.00
N ARG A 89 11.12 1.49 5.31
CA ARG A 89 11.61 2.74 5.92
C ARG A 89 12.94 3.19 5.32
N THR A 90 13.87 2.26 5.11
CA THR A 90 15.16 2.55 4.48
C THR A 90 14.96 3.03 3.05
N ARG A 91 14.16 2.32 2.27
CA ARG A 91 13.87 2.69 0.88
C ARG A 91 13.17 4.05 0.78
N LEU A 92 12.21 4.34 1.64
CA LEU A 92 11.53 5.63 1.69
C LEU A 92 12.49 6.80 1.98
N LYS A 93 13.46 6.60 2.89
CA LYS A 93 14.49 7.61 3.17
C LYS A 93 15.41 7.86 1.97
N GLU A 94 15.68 6.85 1.16
CA GLU A 94 16.46 7.01 -0.07
C GLU A 94 15.67 7.81 -1.12
N GLU A 95 14.41 7.45 -1.35
CA GLU A 95 13.56 8.12 -2.34
C GLU A 95 13.34 9.59 -1.98
N THR A 96 13.06 9.89 -0.71
CA THR A 96 12.88 11.28 -0.23
C THR A 96 14.15 12.12 -0.24
N LYS A 97 15.35 11.52 -0.33
CA LYS A 97 16.61 12.24 -0.53
C LYS A 97 16.88 12.59 -1.98
N LYS A 98 16.36 11.80 -2.94
CA LYS A 98 16.50 12.07 -4.38
C LYS A 98 15.66 13.25 -4.86
N ASP A 99 14.58 13.52 -4.14
CA ASP A 99 13.67 14.65 -4.41
C ASP A 99 14.17 15.99 -3.83
N LYS A 100 15.37 16.03 -3.23
CA LYS A 100 16.01 17.24 -2.66
C LYS A 100 17.22 17.64 -3.50
#